data_AF-A0A841BNV4-F1
#
_entry.id   AF-A0A841BNV4-F1
#
_cell.length_a   1.000
_cell.length_b   1.000
_cell.length_c   1.000
_cell.angle_alpha   90.00
_cell.angle_beta   90.00
_cell.angle_gamma   90.00
#
_symmetry.space_group_name_H-M   'P 1'
#
loop_
_entity.id
_entity.type
_entity.pdbx_description
1 polymer ?
#
loop_
_entity_poly.entity_id
_entity_poly.type
_entity_poly.pdbx_seq_one_letter_code
_entity_poly.pdbx_strand_id
1 'polypeptide(L)'
;METKGSQTVIEAEPVSAPLHGGQGKRRRAVATLVTVALAAIGLDLLTKQLVIAHLEGGEPVKWLGGAVYLSVTRNGGAAFSLGKDYTFIFPVIAFCVLAWIGWNARKLASPAWGVALGLVAGGACGNLLDRIFRWPSPFNGHVVDFISLFGPYGEVFAVFNVADMSLTFGVILAIYLELTGRQRDGSRLRRDDKPAGEVPA
;
A
#
# COMPACT_ATOMS: atom_id res chain seq x y z
N MET A 1 -33.29 -71.94 -3.30
CA MET A 1 -32.66 -71.35 -4.50
C MET A 1 -33.49 -70.10 -4.83
N GLU A 2 -32.83 -68.97 -5.14
CA GLU A 2 -33.38 -67.63 -5.50
C GLU A 2 -33.88 -66.75 -4.31
N THR A 3 -33.11 -65.79 -3.77
CA THR A 3 -32.59 -64.45 -4.21
C THR A 3 -33.47 -63.28 -3.75
N LYS A 4 -32.97 -62.48 -2.78
CA LYS A 4 -32.54 -61.05 -2.90
C LYS A 4 -33.62 -60.09 -3.43
N GLY A 5 -33.86 -58.91 -2.86
CA GLY A 5 -33.14 -58.16 -1.84
C GLY A 5 -33.96 -56.93 -1.41
N SER A 6 -33.79 -56.54 -0.16
CA SER A 6 -34.37 -55.33 0.44
C SER A 6 -33.70 -54.11 -0.20
N GLN A 7 -34.48 -53.28 -0.91
CA GLN A 7 -34.02 -51.98 -1.39
C GLN A 7 -34.14 -50.96 -0.26
N THR A 8 -33.03 -50.73 0.43
CA THR A 8 -32.86 -49.52 1.24
C THR A 8 -32.63 -48.38 0.26
N VAL A 9 -33.65 -47.55 0.05
CA VAL A 9 -33.49 -46.27 -0.66
C VAL A 9 -32.65 -45.38 0.23
N ILE A 10 -31.36 -45.27 -0.09
CA ILE A 10 -30.47 -44.26 0.51
C ILE A 10 -30.83 -42.96 -0.20
N GLU A 11 -31.70 -42.17 0.43
CA GLU A 11 -31.94 -40.79 0.05
C GLU A 11 -30.66 -40.01 0.35
N ALA A 12 -29.88 -39.74 -0.70
CA ALA A 12 -28.67 -38.94 -0.57
C ALA A 12 -29.08 -37.51 -0.17
N GLU A 13 -28.76 -37.12 1.06
CA GLU A 13 -28.90 -35.72 1.46
C GLU A 13 -28.12 -34.83 0.49
N PRO A 14 -28.67 -33.66 0.10
CA PRO A 14 -27.93 -32.71 -0.70
C PRO A 14 -26.79 -32.19 0.17
N VAL A 15 -25.56 -32.61 -0.16
CA VAL A 15 -24.33 -32.05 0.40
C VAL A 15 -24.36 -30.54 0.11
N SER A 16 -24.75 -29.77 1.11
CA SER A 16 -24.82 -28.32 1.04
C SER A 16 -23.40 -27.78 0.84
N ALA A 17 -23.14 -27.26 -0.36
CA ALA A 17 -21.83 -26.74 -0.73
C ALA A 17 -21.48 -25.46 0.07
N PRO A 18 -20.38 -25.42 0.83
CA PRO A 18 -19.94 -24.19 1.46
C PRO A 18 -19.06 -23.40 0.47
N LEU A 19 -19.66 -22.76 -0.55
CA LEU A 19 -18.88 -22.03 -1.57
C LEU A 19 -18.88 -20.49 -1.44
N HIS A 20 -19.56 -19.92 -0.44
CA HIS A 20 -19.74 -18.45 -0.37
C HIS A 20 -18.78 -17.70 0.58
N GLY A 21 -18.02 -18.39 1.43
CA GLY A 21 -17.19 -17.75 2.47
C GLY A 21 -15.94 -17.03 1.95
N GLY A 22 -15.28 -17.58 0.92
CA GLY A 22 -14.00 -17.04 0.40
C GLY A 22 -14.18 -15.80 -0.49
N GLN A 23 -15.24 -15.75 -1.30
CA GLN A 23 -15.50 -14.64 -2.21
C GLN A 23 -15.85 -13.34 -1.47
N GLY A 24 -16.61 -13.44 -0.37
CA GLY A 24 -16.98 -12.29 0.46
C GLY A 24 -15.78 -11.64 1.15
N LYS A 25 -14.84 -12.44 1.68
CA LYS A 25 -13.61 -11.95 2.31
C LYS A 25 -12.71 -11.23 1.30
N ARG A 26 -12.52 -11.82 0.12
CA ARG A 26 -11.76 -11.19 -0.98
C ARG A 26 -12.36 -9.87 -1.42
N ARG A 27 -13.68 -9.82 -1.69
CA ARG A 27 -14.37 -8.58 -2.08
C ARG A 27 -14.14 -7.46 -1.07
N ARG A 28 -14.28 -7.76 0.23
CA ARG A 28 -14.03 -6.80 1.30
C ARG A 28 -12.58 -6.31 1.30
N ALA A 29 -11.61 -7.22 1.23
CA ALA A 29 -10.19 -6.85 1.27
C ALA A 29 -9.75 -6.01 0.05
N VAL A 30 -10.25 -6.34 -1.15
CA VAL A 30 -10.00 -5.54 -2.36
C VAL A 30 -10.71 -4.19 -2.27
N ALA A 31 -11.95 -4.14 -1.79
CA ALA A 31 -12.65 -2.88 -1.57
C ALA A 31 -11.88 -1.98 -0.57
N THR A 32 -11.38 -2.55 0.53
CA THR A 32 -10.52 -1.83 1.48
C THR A 32 -9.26 -1.28 0.79
N LEU A 33 -8.58 -2.09 -0.02
CA LEU A 33 -7.41 -1.64 -0.79
C LEU A 33 -7.74 -0.43 -1.67
N VAL A 34 -8.80 -0.54 -2.49
CA VAL A 34 -9.19 0.51 -3.43
C VAL A 34 -9.60 1.77 -2.68
N THR A 35 -10.43 1.67 -1.64
CA THR A 35 -10.86 2.82 -0.85
C THR A 35 -9.69 3.53 -0.19
N VAL A 36 -8.76 2.79 0.42
CA VAL A 36 -7.58 3.38 1.07
C VAL A 36 -6.65 4.02 0.03
N ALA A 37 -6.44 3.38 -1.12
CA ALA A 37 -5.62 3.94 -2.19
C ALA A 37 -6.22 5.24 -2.74
N LEU A 38 -7.53 5.27 -3.02
CA LEU A 38 -8.20 6.48 -3.50
C LEU A 38 -8.20 7.61 -2.47
N ALA A 39 -8.38 7.28 -1.19
CA ALA A 39 -8.28 8.27 -0.11
C ALA A 39 -6.87 8.87 -0.03
N ALA A 40 -5.82 8.02 -0.07
CA ALA A 40 -4.43 8.48 -0.05
C ALA A 40 -4.08 9.35 -1.28
N ILE A 41 -4.52 8.95 -2.48
CA ILE A 41 -4.33 9.75 -3.71
C ILE A 41 -5.05 11.09 -3.59
N GLY A 42 -6.32 11.09 -3.15
CA GLY A 42 -7.10 12.31 -3.00
C GLY A 42 -6.50 13.28 -2.00
N LEU A 43 -6.04 12.79 -0.85
CA LEU A 43 -5.36 13.60 0.16
C LEU A 43 -4.03 14.15 -0.33
N ASP A 44 -3.21 13.32 -0.99
CA ASP A 44 -1.93 13.76 -1.56
C ASP A 44 -2.10 14.85 -2.62
N LEU A 45 -2.96 14.62 -3.61
CA LEU A 45 -3.23 15.62 -4.65
C LEU A 45 -3.80 16.90 -4.07
N LEU A 46 -4.79 16.81 -3.15
CA LEU A 46 -5.39 17.99 -2.52
C LEU A 46 -4.32 18.81 -1.78
N THR A 47 -3.54 18.17 -0.91
CA THR A 47 -2.52 18.86 -0.11
C THR A 47 -1.44 19.47 -0.99
N LYS A 48 -0.96 18.77 -2.02
CA LYS A 48 0.00 19.31 -3.00
C LYS A 48 -0.56 20.55 -3.71
N GLN A 49 -1.81 20.52 -4.14
CA GLN A 49 -2.43 21.67 -4.80
C GLN A 49 -2.62 22.85 -3.85
N LEU A 50 -2.97 22.61 -2.59
CA LEU A 50 -3.09 23.67 -1.58
C LEU A 50 -1.75 24.34 -1.30
N VAL A 51 -0.68 23.59 -1.10
CA VAL A 51 0.65 24.19 -0.82
C VAL A 51 1.21 24.92 -2.04
N ILE A 52 0.99 24.41 -3.26
CA ILE A 52 1.36 25.12 -4.49
C ILE A 52 0.64 26.46 -4.57
N ALA A 53 -0.68 26.47 -4.36
CA ALA A 53 -1.49 27.68 -4.53
C ALA A 53 -1.20 28.76 -3.49
N HIS A 54 -0.78 28.40 -2.27
CA HIS A 54 -0.67 29.33 -1.15
C HIS A 54 0.75 29.57 -0.65
N LEU A 55 1.68 28.63 -0.88
CA LEU A 55 3.01 28.65 -0.24
C LEU A 55 4.16 28.63 -1.26
N GLU A 56 3.92 28.30 -2.53
CA GLU A 56 5.00 28.27 -3.53
C GLU A 56 5.54 29.69 -3.81
N GLY A 57 6.86 29.85 -3.74
CA GLY A 57 7.54 31.14 -3.88
C GLY A 57 7.52 32.02 -2.62
N GLY A 58 6.89 31.57 -1.54
CA GLY A 58 6.89 32.24 -0.24
C GLY A 58 7.96 31.71 0.73
N GLU A 59 8.05 32.38 1.88
CA GLU A 59 8.88 31.93 3.01
C GLU A 59 8.29 30.67 3.68
N PRO A 60 9.14 29.80 4.26
CA PRO A 60 8.68 28.60 4.97
C PRO A 60 7.74 28.93 6.13
N VAL A 61 6.62 28.21 6.22
CA VAL A 61 5.72 28.35 7.36
C VAL A 61 6.23 27.49 8.51
N LYS A 62 6.66 28.14 9.58
CA LYS A 62 7.07 27.47 10.82
C LYS A 62 5.85 26.94 11.56
N TRP A 63 5.84 25.64 11.86
CA TRP A 63 4.77 24.97 12.58
C TRP A 63 5.30 24.18 13.78
N LEU A 64 4.44 23.93 14.77
CA LEU A 64 4.77 23.19 16.00
C LEU A 64 6.09 23.66 16.67
N GLY A 65 6.27 24.98 16.80
CA GLY A 65 7.47 25.56 17.43
C GLY A 65 8.76 25.40 16.63
N GLY A 66 8.70 24.89 15.39
CA GLY A 66 9.88 24.57 14.57
C GLY A 66 10.20 23.08 14.49
N ALA A 67 9.35 22.21 15.03
CA ALA A 67 9.47 20.78 14.77
C ALA A 67 9.09 20.45 13.31
N VAL A 68 8.17 21.22 12.73
CA VAL A 68 7.71 21.04 11.35
C VAL A 68 7.75 22.39 10.62
N TYR A 69 8.20 22.37 9.37
CA TYR A 69 8.12 23.50 8.46
C TYR A 69 7.37 23.08 7.21
N LEU A 70 6.50 23.96 6.69
CA LEU A 70 5.93 23.81 5.37
C LEU A 70 6.83 24.56 4.38
N SER A 71 7.58 23.82 3.56
CA SER A 71 8.59 24.35 2.64
C SER A 71 8.43 23.68 1.28
N VAL A 72 7.87 24.39 0.30
CA VAL A 72 7.55 23.80 -1.01
C VAL A 72 8.82 23.58 -1.82
N THR A 73 9.05 22.34 -2.24
CA THR A 73 10.18 21.91 -3.07
C THR A 73 9.68 21.08 -4.26
N ARG A 74 10.25 21.29 -5.43
CA ARG A 74 10.02 20.47 -6.64
C ARG A 74 11.14 19.44 -6.78
N ASN A 75 10.89 18.21 -6.33
CA ASN A 75 11.88 17.15 -6.28
C ASN A 75 11.91 16.31 -7.58
N GLY A 76 12.98 16.47 -8.38
CA GLY A 76 13.26 15.63 -9.55
C GLY A 76 13.90 14.28 -9.23
N GLY A 77 14.46 14.11 -8.03
CA GLY A 77 15.05 12.86 -7.54
C GLY A 77 14.12 12.06 -6.62
N ALA A 78 14.67 11.11 -5.88
CA ALA A 78 14.03 10.45 -4.74
C ALA A 78 14.30 11.23 -3.44
N ALA A 79 14.17 10.56 -2.28
CA ALA A 79 14.64 11.11 -1.01
C ALA A 79 16.09 11.61 -1.12
N PHE A 80 16.39 12.74 -0.48
CA PHE A 80 17.69 13.43 -0.57
C PHE A 80 18.13 13.80 -2.01
N SER A 81 17.18 13.99 -2.93
CA SER A 81 17.42 14.31 -4.35
C SER A 81 18.27 13.27 -5.12
N LEU A 82 18.32 12.03 -4.63
CA LEU A 82 19.05 10.95 -5.29
C LEU A 82 18.47 10.66 -6.67
N GLY A 83 19.32 10.47 -7.69
CA GLY A 83 18.88 10.11 -9.04
C GLY A 83 18.14 11.21 -9.80
N LYS A 84 18.36 12.49 -9.45
CA LYS A 84 17.78 13.65 -10.16
C LYS A 84 18.07 13.71 -11.67
N ASP A 85 19.16 13.09 -12.11
CA ASP A 85 19.51 13.01 -13.55
C ASP A 85 18.83 11.83 -14.26
N TYR A 86 18.15 10.97 -13.51
CA TYR A 86 17.48 9.75 -13.97
C TYR A 86 16.01 9.72 -13.53
N THR A 87 15.34 10.88 -13.54
CA THR A 87 13.96 11.06 -13.08
C THR A 87 12.98 10.06 -13.70
N PHE A 88 13.19 9.67 -14.95
CA PHE A 88 12.37 8.69 -15.67
C PHE A 88 12.33 7.29 -15.04
N ILE A 89 13.30 6.92 -14.20
CA ILE A 89 13.35 5.59 -13.57
C ILE A 89 12.25 5.46 -12.50
N PHE A 90 11.92 6.54 -11.79
CA PHE A 90 10.92 6.52 -10.72
C PHE A 90 9.51 6.11 -11.19
N PRO A 91 8.95 6.67 -12.28
CA PRO A 91 7.67 6.20 -12.77
C PRO A 91 7.71 4.75 -13.24
N VAL A 92 8.83 4.27 -13.83
CA VAL A 92 8.99 2.86 -14.19
C VAL A 92 8.89 1.95 -12.96
N ILE A 93 9.60 2.27 -11.89
CA ILE A 93 9.52 1.53 -10.61
C ILE A 93 8.09 1.58 -10.06
N ALA A 94 7.46 2.76 -10.06
CA ALA A 94 6.10 2.91 -9.56
C ALA A 94 5.10 2.05 -10.36
N PHE A 95 5.21 2.01 -11.69
CA PHE A 95 4.39 1.11 -12.51
C PHE A 95 4.62 -0.37 -12.16
N CYS A 96 5.87 -0.80 -11.98
CA CYS A 96 6.19 -2.16 -11.57
C CYS A 96 5.55 -2.52 -10.21
N VAL A 97 5.65 -1.62 -9.22
CA VAL A 97 5.03 -1.82 -7.91
C VAL A 97 3.51 -1.89 -8.02
N LEU A 98 2.88 -0.97 -8.74
CA LEU A 98 1.42 -0.96 -8.94
C LEU A 98 0.94 -2.20 -9.68
N ALA A 99 1.65 -2.64 -10.71
CA ALA A 99 1.36 -3.88 -11.43
C ALA A 99 1.49 -5.11 -10.51
N TRP A 100 2.53 -5.16 -9.67
CA TRP A 100 2.72 -6.23 -8.69
C TRP A 100 1.59 -6.24 -7.65
N ILE A 101 1.16 -5.08 -7.13
CA ILE A 101 0.02 -4.98 -6.20
C ILE A 101 -1.26 -5.45 -6.91
N GLY A 102 -1.51 -4.99 -8.13
CA GLY A 102 -2.66 -5.39 -8.93
C GLY A 102 -2.70 -6.91 -9.20
N TRP A 103 -1.54 -7.52 -9.44
CA TRP A 103 -1.43 -8.98 -9.54
C TRP A 103 -1.80 -9.64 -8.21
N ASN A 104 -1.17 -9.23 -7.12
CA ASN A 104 -1.34 -9.84 -5.80
C ASN A 104 -2.74 -9.63 -5.20
N ALA A 105 -3.49 -8.61 -5.65
CA ALA A 105 -4.88 -8.39 -5.28
C ALA A 105 -5.79 -9.60 -5.60
N ARG A 106 -5.38 -10.49 -6.53
CA ARG A 106 -6.12 -11.73 -6.82
C ARG A 106 -6.12 -12.73 -5.65
N LYS A 107 -5.09 -12.71 -4.80
CA LYS A 107 -4.92 -13.58 -3.64
C LYS A 107 -5.28 -12.90 -2.31
N LEU A 108 -5.69 -11.62 -2.38
CA LEU A 108 -5.94 -10.80 -1.20
C LEU A 108 -7.32 -11.10 -0.60
N ALA A 109 -7.35 -11.57 0.64
CA ALA A 109 -8.57 -11.76 1.42
C ALA A 109 -8.49 -11.23 2.85
N SER A 110 -7.35 -10.67 3.26
CA SER A 110 -7.17 -9.96 4.53
C SER A 110 -7.41 -8.45 4.38
N PRO A 111 -8.40 -7.85 5.07
CA PRO A 111 -8.62 -6.40 5.06
C PRO A 111 -7.42 -5.60 5.59
N ALA A 112 -6.67 -6.15 6.56
CA ALA A 112 -5.47 -5.49 7.08
C ALA A 112 -4.37 -5.37 6.01
N TRP A 113 -4.19 -6.42 5.20
CA TRP A 113 -3.33 -6.35 4.02
C TRP A 113 -3.92 -5.43 2.94
N GLY A 114 -5.25 -5.33 2.85
CA GLY A 114 -5.93 -4.33 2.02
C GLY A 114 -5.53 -2.91 2.39
N VAL A 115 -5.51 -2.56 3.68
CA VAL A 115 -5.03 -1.25 4.15
C VAL A 115 -3.56 -1.04 3.79
N ALA A 116 -2.68 -2.01 4.11
CA ALA A 116 -1.25 -1.89 3.85
C ALA A 116 -0.95 -1.67 2.36
N LEU A 117 -1.51 -2.52 1.49
CA LEU A 117 -1.33 -2.43 0.05
C LEU A 117 -2.04 -1.21 -0.55
N GLY A 118 -3.18 -0.80 0.01
CA GLY A 118 -3.89 0.41 -0.40
C GLY A 118 -3.06 1.67 -0.12
N LEU A 119 -2.41 1.75 1.04
CA LEU A 119 -1.50 2.85 1.38
C LEU A 119 -0.28 2.90 0.45
N VAL A 120 0.35 1.75 0.18
CA VAL A 120 1.49 1.68 -0.76
C VAL A 120 1.05 2.07 -2.18
N ALA A 121 -0.07 1.51 -2.67
CA ALA A 121 -0.59 1.82 -3.99
C ALA A 121 -0.99 3.30 -4.12
N GLY A 122 -1.65 3.85 -3.11
CA GLY A 122 -2.06 5.24 -3.09
C GLY A 122 -0.86 6.20 -3.08
N GLY A 123 0.13 5.94 -2.24
CA GLY A 123 1.36 6.74 -2.19
C GLY A 123 2.18 6.65 -3.49
N ALA A 124 2.38 5.44 -4.00
CA ALA A 124 3.07 5.24 -5.28
C ALA A 124 2.36 5.95 -6.44
N CYS A 125 1.02 5.88 -6.48
CA CYS A 125 0.22 6.55 -7.50
C CYS A 125 0.26 8.08 -7.36
N GLY A 126 0.13 8.64 -6.15
CA GLY A 126 0.22 10.09 -5.91
C GLY A 126 1.52 10.70 -6.43
N ASN A 127 2.67 10.08 -6.12
CA ASN A 127 3.95 10.52 -6.67
C ASN A 127 4.10 10.25 -8.17
N LEU A 128 3.57 9.12 -8.68
CA LEU A 128 3.57 8.82 -10.11
C LEU A 128 2.81 9.86 -10.93
N LEU A 129 1.67 10.33 -10.43
CA LEU A 129 0.88 11.37 -11.10
C LEU A 129 1.69 12.67 -11.25
N ASP A 130 2.44 13.07 -10.23
CA ASP A 130 3.36 14.21 -10.36
C ASP A 130 4.41 13.97 -11.44
N ARG A 131 5.03 12.78 -11.48
CA ARG A 131 6.04 12.44 -12.50
C ARG A 131 5.47 12.46 -13.92
N ILE A 132 4.19 12.11 -14.11
CA ILE A 132 3.55 12.06 -15.42
C ILE A 132 3.06 13.44 -15.86
N PHE A 133 2.49 14.23 -14.96
CA PHE A 133 1.70 15.40 -15.35
C PHE A 133 2.34 16.75 -15.01
N ARG A 134 3.38 16.79 -14.17
CA ARG A 134 4.05 18.04 -13.82
C ARG A 134 5.28 18.30 -14.71
N TRP A 135 5.70 19.55 -14.77
CA TRP A 135 6.92 20.01 -15.45
C TRP A 135 8.17 19.29 -14.88
N PRO A 136 9.25 19.05 -15.66
CA PRO A 136 9.55 19.51 -17.03
C PRO A 136 8.86 18.83 -18.20
N SER A 137 8.60 17.54 -18.12
CA SER A 137 7.97 16.80 -19.21
C SER A 137 7.31 15.53 -18.68
N PRO A 138 6.39 14.92 -19.43
CA PRO A 138 5.78 13.67 -19.02
C PRO A 138 6.81 12.59 -18.69
N PHE A 139 6.56 11.86 -17.60
CA PHE A 139 7.46 10.87 -16.99
C PHE A 139 8.77 11.42 -16.41
N ASN A 140 9.01 12.73 -16.51
CA ASN A 140 10.14 13.41 -15.88
C ASN A 140 9.68 14.53 -14.95
N GLY A 141 8.40 14.60 -14.61
CA GLY A 141 7.85 15.62 -13.74
C GLY A 141 8.46 15.59 -12.34
N HIS A 142 8.52 16.75 -11.69
CA HIS A 142 8.99 16.84 -10.31
C HIS A 142 7.85 16.60 -9.32
N VAL A 143 8.12 15.80 -8.28
CA VAL A 143 7.20 15.60 -7.16
C VAL A 143 7.18 16.84 -6.28
N VAL A 144 6.00 17.19 -5.79
CA VAL A 144 5.82 18.32 -4.87
C VAL A 144 5.99 17.83 -3.44
N ASP A 145 7.11 18.20 -2.84
CA ASP A 145 7.42 17.93 -1.44
C ASP A 145 7.22 19.21 -0.63
N PHE A 146 6.68 19.10 0.58
CA PHE A 146 6.35 20.29 1.37
C PHE A 146 6.48 20.15 2.88
N ILE A 147 6.63 18.95 3.43
CA ILE A 147 6.79 18.73 4.87
C ILE A 147 8.28 18.57 5.17
N SER A 148 8.83 19.50 5.95
CA SER A 148 10.22 19.47 6.41
C SER A 148 10.28 19.37 7.93
N LEU A 149 11.19 18.58 8.48
CA LEU A 149 11.30 18.33 9.92
C LEU A 149 12.54 19.01 10.50
N PHE A 150 12.37 19.66 11.66
CA PHE A 150 13.43 20.29 12.47
C PHE A 150 14.28 21.39 11.80
N GLY A 151 14.01 21.72 10.53
CA GLY A 151 14.55 22.84 9.77
C GLY A 151 13.77 23.02 8.47
N PRO A 152 13.76 24.19 7.84
CA PRO A 152 13.12 24.40 6.54
C PRO A 152 13.88 23.71 5.41
N TYR A 153 13.25 23.56 4.25
CA TYR A 153 13.86 23.08 2.98
C TYR A 153 14.65 21.76 3.06
N GLY A 154 14.39 20.93 4.06
CA GLY A 154 15.04 19.64 4.23
C GLY A 154 16.44 19.69 4.84
N GLU A 155 16.77 20.74 5.60
CA GLU A 155 18.08 20.91 6.26
C GLU A 155 18.49 19.74 7.17
N VAL A 156 17.52 19.08 7.83
CA VAL A 156 17.78 17.97 8.78
C VAL A 156 17.36 16.61 8.22
N PHE A 157 16.20 16.55 7.58
CA PHE A 157 15.65 15.36 6.95
C PHE A 157 15.04 15.73 5.60
N ALA A 158 15.08 14.82 4.63
CA ALA A 158 14.52 15.08 3.30
C ALA A 158 13.06 15.58 3.39
N VAL A 159 12.73 16.61 2.62
CA VAL A 159 11.34 17.09 2.51
C VAL A 159 10.50 15.97 1.90
N PHE A 160 9.30 15.76 2.42
CA PHE A 160 8.38 14.72 1.96
C PHE A 160 6.95 15.23 1.83
N ASN A 161 6.06 14.37 1.36
CA ASN A 161 4.64 14.67 1.18
C ASN A 161 3.73 13.56 1.75
N VAL A 162 2.42 13.70 1.54
CA VAL A 162 1.42 12.75 2.04
C VAL A 162 1.53 11.40 1.32
N ALA A 163 1.86 11.36 0.03
CA ALA A 163 2.16 10.11 -0.67
C ALA A 163 3.34 9.35 -0.05
N ASP A 164 4.42 10.02 0.35
CA ASP A 164 5.57 9.39 1.01
C ASP A 164 5.20 8.84 2.40
N MET A 165 4.38 9.57 3.15
CA MET A 165 3.84 9.10 4.43
C MET A 165 2.99 7.85 4.23
N SER A 166 2.07 7.88 3.25
CA SER A 166 1.23 6.74 2.89
C SER A 166 2.07 5.51 2.53
N LEU A 167 3.07 5.68 1.67
CA LEU A 167 3.97 4.61 1.29
C LEU A 167 4.74 4.04 2.50
N THR A 168 5.30 4.91 3.34
CA THR A 168 6.06 4.53 4.55
C THR A 168 5.19 3.75 5.53
N PHE A 169 4.01 4.26 5.90
CA PHE A 169 3.11 3.56 6.82
C PHE A 169 2.53 2.27 6.22
N GLY A 170 2.29 2.23 4.91
CA GLY A 170 1.88 1.02 4.21
C GLY A 170 2.93 -0.09 4.29
N VAL A 171 4.21 0.25 4.07
CA VAL A 171 5.33 -0.68 4.20
C VAL A 171 5.52 -1.14 5.65
N ILE A 172 5.51 -0.21 6.62
CA ILE A 172 5.61 -0.55 8.05
C ILE A 172 4.50 -1.51 8.46
N LEU A 173 3.26 -1.26 8.03
CA LEU A 173 2.13 -2.14 8.32
C LEU A 173 2.32 -3.52 7.66
N ALA A 174 2.75 -3.59 6.40
CA ALA A 174 3.03 -4.85 5.72
C ALA A 174 4.10 -5.67 6.46
N ILE A 175 5.20 -5.04 6.90
CA ILE A 175 6.24 -5.68 7.70
C ILE A 175 5.67 -6.20 9.02
N TYR A 176 4.89 -5.39 9.73
CA TYR A 176 4.25 -5.80 10.98
C TYR A 176 3.30 -7.01 10.78
N LEU A 177 2.53 -7.04 9.70
CA LEU A 177 1.64 -8.15 9.38
C LEU A 177 2.45 -9.44 9.11
N GLU A 178 3.54 -9.33 8.35
CA GLU A 178 4.44 -10.46 8.07
C GLU A 178 5.08 -11.00 9.36
N LEU A 179 5.64 -10.12 10.20
CA LEU A 179 6.26 -10.50 11.49
C LEU A 179 5.26 -11.12 12.48
N THR A 180 3.97 -10.79 12.36
CA THR A 180 2.91 -11.39 13.18
C THR A 180 2.25 -12.61 12.52
N GLY A 181 2.83 -13.11 11.42
CA GLY A 181 2.39 -14.30 10.70
C GLY A 181 1.04 -14.18 10.01
N ARG A 182 0.52 -12.95 9.82
CA ARG A 182 -0.77 -12.71 9.16
C ARG A 182 -0.57 -12.75 7.65
N GLN A 183 -1.20 -13.71 6.98
CA GLN A 183 -1.06 -13.90 5.54
C GLN A 183 -2.03 -13.03 4.75
N ARG A 184 -1.70 -12.81 3.46
CA ARG A 184 -2.51 -11.98 2.53
C ARG A 184 -3.89 -12.58 2.24
N ASP A 185 -4.02 -13.89 2.34
CA ASP A 185 -5.28 -14.63 2.20
C ASP A 185 -6.14 -14.62 3.49
N GLY A 186 -5.65 -13.99 4.56
CA GLY A 186 -6.33 -13.93 5.85
C GLY A 186 -6.05 -15.10 6.78
N SER A 187 -5.25 -16.08 6.36
CA SER A 187 -4.74 -17.13 7.25
C SER A 187 -3.68 -16.58 8.21
N ARG A 188 -3.33 -17.36 9.23
CA ARG A 188 -2.20 -17.07 10.13
C ARG A 188 -1.25 -18.26 10.12
N LEU A 189 0.05 -18.01 10.05
CA LEU A 189 1.06 -19.03 10.30
C LEU A 189 0.89 -19.52 11.74
N ARG A 190 0.47 -20.78 11.89
CA ARG A 190 0.37 -21.43 13.20
C ARG A 190 1.79 -21.79 13.65
N ARG A 191 2.16 -21.47 14.89
CA ARG A 191 3.52 -21.63 15.42
C ARG A 191 3.90 -23.09 15.73
N ASP A 192 3.08 -24.07 15.35
CA ASP A 192 3.14 -25.46 15.85
C ASP A 192 3.67 -26.50 14.83
N ASP A 193 4.59 -26.13 13.94
CA ASP A 193 5.35 -27.11 13.12
C ASP A 193 6.77 -27.29 13.69
N LYS A 194 6.89 -27.52 15.00
CA LYS A 194 8.00 -28.34 15.52
C LYS A 194 7.49 -29.77 15.54
N PRO A 195 8.09 -30.73 14.81
CA PRO A 195 7.74 -32.14 14.98
C PRO A 195 8.00 -32.51 16.44
N ALA A 196 6.93 -32.77 17.17
CA ALA A 196 7.00 -33.37 18.49
C ALA A 196 7.42 -34.83 18.28
N GLY A 197 8.71 -35.13 18.39
CA GLY A 197 9.15 -36.52 18.25
C GLY A 197 10.62 -36.72 17.96
N GLU A 198 11.50 -36.23 18.82
CA GLU A 198 12.75 -36.95 19.10
C GLU A 198 12.85 -37.11 20.61
N VAL A 199 12.42 -38.27 21.08
CA VAL A 199 12.77 -38.77 22.41
C VAL A 199 14.17 -39.38 22.24
N PRO A 200 15.22 -38.87 22.92
CA PRO A 200 16.52 -39.52 22.90
C PRO A 200 16.41 -40.88 23.60
N ALA A 201 16.88 -41.91 22.90
CA ALA A 201 17.03 -43.28 23.40
C ALA A 201 18.15 -43.40 24.44
#